data_AF-A0A847ASF3-F1
#
_entry.id   AF-A0A847ASF3-F1
#
_cell.length_a   1.000
_cell.length_b   1.000
_cell.length_c   1.000
_cell.angle_alpha   90.00
_cell.angle_beta   90.00
_cell.angle_gamma   90.00
#
_symmetry.space_group_name_H-M   'P 1'
#
loop_
_entity.id
_entity.type
_entity.pdbx_description
1 polymer ?
#
loop_
_entity_poly.entity_id
_entity_poly.type
_entity_poly.pdbx_seq_one_letter_code
_entity_poly.pdbx_strand_id
1 'polypeptide(L)'
;ERVLGKDFVDVVIVPHPPSGFNSNVRGEGQYSIIEMTWGADYPDPATFTDIFVRNTDIGWSYNKAFMALEHLVDWEYTEAEKAKFNEKGEDEGVETPSENEQYPQLKDKKAKHQIMMEEAKAELLDLEKRYNLFADAEGYMIEHAIVIPFFNSRGGYVASYCDPFSAYTTQFSRNAHKLKGKVILDQPMTQEEYKAAFERYEAEREEALK
;
A
#
# COMPACT_ATOMS: atom_id res chain seq x y z
N GLU A 1 27.95 13.68 -26.85
CA GLU A 1 26.64 14.32 -27.14
C GLU A 1 26.00 13.95 -28.49
N ARG A 2 26.72 13.80 -29.62
CA ARG A 2 26.11 13.50 -30.94
C ARG A 2 25.53 12.07 -31.15
N VAL A 3 25.37 11.25 -30.12
CA VAL A 3 25.00 9.82 -30.24
C VAL A 3 23.61 9.51 -29.68
N LEU A 4 23.02 10.41 -28.89
CA LEU A 4 21.63 10.28 -28.45
C LEU A 4 20.77 10.94 -29.55
N GLY A 5 19.83 10.18 -30.11
CA GLY A 5 19.00 10.60 -31.25
C GLY A 5 18.05 11.76 -30.93
N LYS A 6 16.97 11.89 -31.72
CA LYS A 6 15.92 12.89 -31.48
C LYS A 6 14.86 12.43 -30.46
N ASP A 7 15.01 11.22 -29.93
CA ASP A 7 14.08 10.58 -29.00
C ASP A 7 14.51 10.85 -27.55
N PHE A 8 14.44 12.12 -27.13
CA PHE A 8 14.64 12.48 -25.73
C PHE A 8 13.30 12.44 -24.98
N VAL A 9 13.31 11.85 -23.79
CA VAL A 9 12.22 12.02 -22.83
C VAL A 9 12.43 13.38 -22.15
N ASP A 10 11.52 14.32 -22.37
CA ASP A 10 11.51 15.59 -21.67
C ASP A 10 10.85 15.41 -20.29
N VAL A 11 11.62 15.62 -19.23
CA VAL A 11 11.15 15.46 -17.85
C VAL A 11 10.79 16.82 -17.28
N VAL A 12 9.49 17.12 -17.28
CA VAL A 12 8.96 18.36 -16.71
C VAL A 12 8.54 18.11 -15.26
N ILE A 13 9.16 18.84 -14.32
CA ILE A 13 8.75 18.81 -12.91
C ILE A 13 7.54 19.72 -12.75
N VAL A 14 6.39 19.12 -12.41
CA VAL A 14 5.14 19.85 -12.15
C VAL A 14 5.00 20.05 -10.63
N PRO A 15 5.14 21.27 -10.11
CA PRO A 15 4.93 21.53 -8.69
C PRO A 15 3.42 21.54 -8.39
N HIS A 16 2.99 20.58 -7.59
CA HIS A 16 1.62 20.53 -7.07
C HIS A 16 1.52 21.13 -5.66
N PRO A 17 0.34 21.64 -5.25
CA PRO A 17 0.17 22.24 -3.92
C PRO A 17 0.47 21.22 -2.80
N PRO A 18 1.17 21.63 -1.73
CA PRO A 18 1.52 20.73 -0.63
C PRO A 18 0.29 20.27 0.18
N SER A 19 -0.79 21.06 0.16
CA SER A 19 -2.08 20.70 0.74
C SER A 19 -2.98 20.05 -0.32
N GLY A 20 -3.58 18.91 0.01
CA GLY A 20 -4.51 18.22 -0.90
C GLY A 20 -3.84 17.43 -2.02
N PHE A 21 -2.54 17.15 -1.93
CA PHE A 21 -1.81 16.36 -2.93
C PHE A 21 -2.49 15.01 -3.23
N ASN A 22 -2.93 14.30 -2.19
CA ASN A 22 -3.58 13.00 -2.35
C ASN A 22 -4.87 13.07 -3.16
N SER A 23 -5.73 14.06 -2.92
CA SER A 23 -6.98 14.21 -3.67
C SER A 23 -6.72 14.75 -5.06
N ASN A 24 -5.95 15.84 -5.17
CA ASN A 24 -5.89 16.65 -6.39
C ASN A 24 -4.89 16.13 -7.43
N VAL A 25 -3.91 15.32 -7.00
CA VAL A 25 -2.82 14.85 -7.87
C VAL A 25 -2.83 13.34 -7.97
N ARG A 26 -2.66 12.65 -6.84
CA ARG A 26 -2.53 11.19 -6.83
C ARG A 26 -3.86 10.53 -7.17
N GLY A 27 -4.94 10.93 -6.49
CA GLY A 27 -6.29 10.41 -6.68
C GLY A 27 -6.84 10.72 -8.06
N GLU A 28 -6.54 11.89 -8.61
CA GLU A 28 -6.90 12.25 -9.99
C GLU A 28 -5.99 11.60 -11.05
N GLY A 29 -4.77 11.18 -10.69
CA GLY A 29 -3.83 10.57 -11.64
C GLY A 29 -3.13 11.59 -12.54
N GLN A 30 -2.91 12.81 -12.04
CA GLN A 30 -2.28 13.91 -12.79
C GLN A 30 -0.74 13.79 -12.83
N TYR A 31 -0.22 12.63 -13.20
CA TYR A 31 1.22 12.38 -13.28
C TYR A 31 1.54 11.31 -14.34
N SER A 32 2.73 11.42 -14.95
CA SER A 32 3.31 10.33 -15.75
C SER A 32 4.27 9.49 -14.94
N ILE A 33 5.00 10.11 -14.01
CA ILE A 33 5.90 9.48 -13.04
C ILE A 33 5.69 10.17 -11.70
N ILE A 34 5.64 9.41 -10.61
CA ILE A 34 5.49 9.93 -9.25
C ILE A 34 6.50 9.25 -8.32
N GLU A 35 7.23 10.06 -7.55
CA GLU A 35 8.00 9.55 -6.41
C GLU A 35 7.03 9.32 -5.25
N MET A 36 7.07 8.13 -4.66
CA MET A 36 6.16 7.77 -3.59
C MET A 36 6.76 6.74 -2.65
N THR A 37 6.29 6.77 -1.41
CA THR A 37 6.67 5.85 -0.35
C THR A 37 5.47 5.00 0.06
N TRP A 38 5.72 3.77 0.48
CA TRP A 38 4.72 2.88 1.06
C TRP A 38 5.34 2.08 2.22
N GLY A 39 4.50 1.68 3.17
CA GLY A 39 4.87 0.77 4.25
C GLY A 39 3.76 -0.26 4.43
N ALA A 40 4.14 -1.54 4.47
CA ALA A 40 3.21 -2.64 4.70
C ALA A 40 2.50 -2.52 6.04
N ASP A 41 1.19 -2.81 6.05
CA ASP A 41 0.38 -2.80 7.28
C ASP A 41 0.71 -3.98 8.20
N TYR A 42 1.14 -5.12 7.65
CA TYR A 42 1.58 -6.30 8.39
C TYR A 42 2.66 -7.05 7.60
N PRO A 43 3.51 -7.89 8.23
CA PRO A 43 4.69 -8.50 7.58
C PRO A 43 4.32 -9.66 6.65
N ASP A 44 3.52 -9.39 5.62
CA ASP A 44 3.16 -10.31 4.55
C ASP A 44 3.48 -9.67 3.19
N PRO A 45 4.14 -10.39 2.26
CA PRO A 45 4.49 -9.86 0.93
C PRO A 45 3.30 -9.23 0.18
N ALA A 46 2.09 -9.75 0.38
CA ALA A 46 0.88 -9.22 -0.26
C ALA A 46 0.70 -7.71 0.01
N THR A 47 0.93 -7.28 1.24
CA THR A 47 0.67 -5.90 1.66
C THR A 47 1.71 -4.90 1.15
N PHE A 48 2.87 -5.37 0.69
CA PHE A 48 3.89 -4.50 0.10
C PHE A 48 3.52 -4.06 -1.32
N THR A 49 2.75 -4.88 -2.04
CA THR A 49 2.45 -4.67 -3.47
C THR A 49 0.97 -4.41 -3.77
N ASP A 50 0.10 -4.52 -2.77
CA ASP A 50 -1.34 -4.26 -2.92
C ASP A 50 -1.66 -2.85 -3.43
N ILE A 51 -0.84 -1.85 -3.09
CA ILE A 51 -0.98 -0.47 -3.62
C ILE A 51 -0.93 -0.35 -5.14
N PHE A 52 -0.43 -1.37 -5.83
CA PHE A 52 -0.33 -1.44 -7.29
C PHE A 52 -1.47 -2.23 -7.94
N VAL A 53 -2.34 -2.87 -7.15
CA VAL A 53 -3.56 -3.47 -7.67
C VAL A 53 -4.69 -2.44 -7.73
N ARG A 54 -5.68 -2.68 -8.61
CA ARG A 54 -6.72 -1.70 -8.91
C ARG A 54 -7.75 -1.55 -7.79
N ASN A 55 -8.06 -2.63 -7.08
CA ASN A 55 -9.02 -2.60 -5.98
C ASN A 55 -8.36 -3.18 -4.73
N THR A 56 -8.34 -2.39 -3.68
CA THR A 56 -7.76 -2.73 -2.38
C THR A 56 -8.71 -2.28 -1.28
N ASP A 57 -8.57 -2.85 -0.09
CA ASP A 57 -9.35 -2.44 1.09
C ASP A 57 -9.06 -0.98 1.51
N ILE A 58 -7.96 -0.39 1.03
CA ILE A 58 -7.56 1.01 1.27
C ILE A 58 -8.06 1.98 0.18
N GLY A 59 -8.83 1.49 -0.80
CA GLY A 59 -9.49 2.29 -1.82
C GLY A 59 -9.14 1.91 -3.26
N TRP A 60 -9.65 2.72 -4.19
CA TRP A 60 -9.47 2.53 -5.62
C TRP A 60 -8.04 2.94 -6.04
N SER A 61 -7.25 1.96 -6.47
CA SER A 61 -5.90 2.07 -7.04
C SER A 61 -5.00 3.16 -6.46
N TYR A 62 -4.33 2.86 -5.36
CA TYR A 62 -3.47 3.82 -4.66
C TYR A 62 -2.39 4.45 -5.57
N ASN A 63 -1.69 3.63 -6.38
CA ASN A 63 -0.62 4.06 -7.28
C ASN A 63 -1.02 4.16 -8.76
N LYS A 64 -2.26 3.84 -9.12
CA LYS A 64 -2.77 3.83 -10.51
C LYS A 64 -1.86 3.11 -11.52
N ALA A 65 -1.15 2.06 -11.12
CA ALA A 65 -0.30 1.26 -12.02
C ALA A 65 -1.07 0.71 -13.25
N PHE A 66 -2.40 0.55 -13.14
CA PHE A 66 -3.27 0.18 -14.25
C PHE A 66 -3.26 1.17 -15.43
N MET A 67 -2.79 2.41 -15.23
CA MET A 67 -2.69 3.41 -16.30
C MET A 67 -1.63 3.03 -17.33
N ALA A 68 -0.74 2.08 -17.02
CA ALA A 68 0.14 1.44 -17.98
C ALA A 68 -0.65 0.44 -18.84
N LEU A 69 -1.40 0.98 -19.82
CA LEU A 69 -2.40 0.24 -20.59
C LEU A 69 -1.84 -0.98 -21.34
N GLU A 70 -0.56 -0.97 -21.70
CA GLU A 70 0.11 -2.08 -22.39
C GLU A 70 0.27 -3.35 -21.52
N HIS A 71 0.20 -3.19 -20.18
CA HIS A 71 0.27 -4.29 -19.22
C HIS A 71 -1.10 -4.78 -18.76
N LEU A 72 -2.16 -4.31 -19.41
CA LEU A 72 -3.52 -4.79 -19.23
C LEU A 72 -3.80 -5.97 -20.14
N VAL A 73 -4.38 -7.02 -19.58
CA VAL A 73 -4.89 -8.17 -20.33
C VAL A 73 -6.41 -8.15 -20.31
N ASP A 74 -7.01 -8.70 -21.37
CA ASP A 74 -8.45 -8.95 -21.40
C ASP A 74 -8.78 -9.95 -20.28
N TRP A 75 -9.82 -9.64 -19.53
CA TRP A 75 -10.22 -10.39 -18.35
C TRP A 75 -11.72 -10.54 -18.31
N GLU A 76 -12.17 -11.79 -18.18
CA GLU A 76 -13.57 -12.13 -18.00
C GLU A 76 -13.76 -12.69 -16.59
N TYR A 77 -14.87 -12.33 -15.95
CA TYR A 77 -15.24 -12.90 -14.66
C TYR A 77 -15.57 -14.39 -14.80
N THR A 78 -15.20 -15.17 -13.79
CA THR A 78 -15.65 -16.56 -13.68
C THR A 78 -17.15 -16.60 -13.38
N GLU A 79 -17.83 -17.70 -13.75
CA GLU A 79 -19.26 -17.88 -13.48
C GLU A 79 -19.60 -17.77 -11.98
N ALA A 80 -18.69 -18.17 -11.09
CA ALA A 80 -18.85 -18.04 -9.64
C ALA A 80 -18.73 -16.59 -9.14
N GLU A 81 -17.91 -15.76 -9.80
CA GLU A 81 -17.83 -14.33 -9.51
C GLU A 81 -19.02 -13.58 -10.08
N LYS A 82 -19.47 -13.95 -11.30
CA LYS A 82 -20.70 -13.42 -11.90
C LYS A 82 -21.90 -13.64 -10.98
N ALA A 83 -21.97 -14.78 -10.30
CA ALA A 83 -23.06 -15.10 -9.36
C ALA A 83 -23.02 -14.33 -8.02
N LYS A 84 -21.95 -13.60 -7.70
CA LYS A 84 -21.90 -12.70 -6.52
C LYS A 84 -22.62 -11.36 -6.76
N PHE A 85 -22.95 -11.08 -8.02
CA PHE A 85 -23.85 -10.05 -8.47
C PHE A 85 -25.16 -10.82 -8.78
N ASN A 86 -26.33 -10.67 -8.16
CA ASN A 86 -27.02 -9.55 -7.51
C ASN A 86 -28.00 -10.11 -6.43
N GLU A 87 -28.25 -9.36 -5.35
CA GLU A 87 -29.59 -9.23 -4.74
C GLU A 87 -29.69 -7.86 -4.02
N LYS A 88 -29.58 -6.81 -4.84
CA LYS A 88 -30.11 -5.46 -4.60
C LYS A 88 -30.43 -4.71 -5.92
N GLY A 89 -30.21 -5.26 -7.13
CA GLY A 89 -31.20 -5.97 -7.97
C GLY A 89 -32.37 -5.08 -8.47
N GLU A 90 -32.60 -4.69 -9.74
CA GLU A 90 -32.01 -5.00 -11.07
C GLU A 90 -32.81 -4.29 -12.20
N ASP A 91 -32.30 -4.21 -13.46
CA ASP A 91 -32.99 -4.83 -14.61
C ASP A 91 -32.10 -5.09 -15.87
N GLU A 92 -32.04 -6.37 -16.26
CA GLU A 92 -31.77 -6.99 -17.59
C GLU A 92 -30.43 -6.78 -18.35
N GLY A 93 -29.46 -7.67 -18.07
CA GLY A 93 -28.23 -7.88 -18.85
C GLY A 93 -27.02 -7.83 -17.93
N VAL A 94 -26.20 -8.88 -17.88
CA VAL A 94 -25.05 -8.97 -16.96
C VAL A 94 -24.01 -7.90 -17.32
N GLU A 95 -24.21 -6.69 -16.83
CA GLU A 95 -23.23 -5.61 -16.90
C GLU A 95 -22.13 -5.94 -15.88
N THR A 96 -21.01 -6.43 -16.40
CA THR A 96 -19.76 -6.48 -15.65
C THR A 96 -19.46 -5.09 -15.09
N PRO A 97 -19.04 -4.94 -13.82
CA PRO A 97 -18.81 -3.65 -13.22
C PRO A 97 -17.57 -3.00 -13.86
N SER A 98 -17.82 -2.30 -14.95
CA SER A 98 -17.08 -1.13 -15.34
C SER A 98 -18.01 0.06 -15.12
N GLU A 99 -18.46 0.29 -13.88
CA GLU A 99 -18.87 1.63 -13.44
C GLU A 99 -17.63 2.55 -13.35
N ASN A 100 -16.82 2.54 -14.40
CA ASN A 100 -15.68 3.40 -14.55
C ASN A 100 -15.98 4.30 -15.76
N GLU A 101 -17.02 5.12 -15.64
CA GLU A 101 -17.26 6.23 -16.56
C GLU A 101 -15.98 7.06 -16.74
N GLN A 102 -15.15 7.13 -15.69
CA GLN A 102 -13.87 7.83 -15.71
C GLN A 102 -12.79 7.16 -16.59
N TYR A 103 -12.82 5.84 -16.79
CA TYR A 103 -11.80 5.12 -17.58
C TYR A 103 -12.39 3.99 -18.45
N PRO A 104 -13.11 4.33 -19.54
CA PRO A 104 -13.75 3.35 -20.43
C PRO A 104 -12.79 2.33 -21.05
N GLN A 105 -11.52 2.70 -21.25
CA GLN A 105 -10.48 1.84 -21.79
C GLN A 105 -10.12 0.65 -20.89
N LEU A 106 -10.54 0.68 -19.62
CA LEU A 106 -10.31 -0.41 -18.66
C LEU A 106 -11.45 -1.42 -18.64
N LYS A 107 -12.50 -1.19 -19.45
CA LYS A 107 -13.64 -2.09 -19.56
C LYS A 107 -13.13 -3.50 -19.90
N ASP A 108 -13.52 -4.47 -19.07
CA ASP A 108 -13.17 -5.89 -19.21
C ASP A 108 -11.65 -6.18 -19.27
N LYS A 109 -10.82 -5.28 -18.74
CA LYS A 109 -9.37 -5.46 -18.65
C LYS A 109 -8.88 -5.56 -17.22
N LYS A 110 -7.75 -6.24 -17.02
CA LYS A 110 -7.07 -6.36 -15.73
C LYS A 110 -5.57 -6.27 -15.89
N ALA A 111 -4.90 -5.61 -14.96
CA ALA A 111 -3.44 -5.54 -14.97
C ALA A 111 -2.86 -6.95 -14.79
N LYS A 112 -1.88 -7.32 -15.61
CA LYS A 112 -1.21 -8.63 -15.53
C LYS A 112 -0.64 -8.88 -14.12
N HIS A 113 0.01 -7.88 -13.54
CA HIS A 113 0.48 -7.91 -12.14
C HIS A 113 -0.63 -8.26 -11.15
N GLN A 114 -1.83 -7.69 -11.31
CA GLN A 114 -2.94 -7.97 -10.40
C GLN A 114 -3.37 -9.44 -10.46
N ILE A 115 -3.33 -10.08 -11.62
CA ILE A 115 -3.65 -11.50 -11.76
C ILE A 115 -2.60 -12.35 -11.03
N MET A 116 -1.31 -12.03 -11.21
CA MET A 116 -0.21 -12.73 -10.53
C MET A 116 -0.32 -12.60 -9.00
N MET A 117 -0.69 -11.41 -8.52
CA MET A 117 -0.94 -11.16 -7.10
C MET A 117 -2.10 -11.98 -6.52
N GLU A 118 -3.19 -12.11 -7.26
CA GLU A 118 -4.34 -12.92 -6.83
C GLU A 118 -4.02 -14.42 -6.81
N GLU A 119 -3.24 -14.90 -7.78
CA GLU A 119 -2.72 -16.27 -7.79
C GLU A 119 -1.82 -16.54 -6.58
N ALA A 120 -0.90 -15.61 -6.27
CA ALA A 120 -0.06 -15.69 -5.08
C ALA A 120 -0.88 -15.69 -3.78
N LYS A 121 -1.92 -14.84 -3.69
CA LYS A 121 -2.82 -14.78 -2.53
C LYS A 121 -3.68 -16.04 -2.37
N ALA A 122 -4.01 -16.72 -3.46
CA ALA A 122 -4.82 -17.94 -3.44
C ALA A 122 -4.05 -19.17 -2.94
N GLU A 123 -2.71 -19.15 -3.01
CA GLU A 123 -1.87 -20.18 -2.40
C GLU A 123 -1.82 -19.98 -0.88
N LEU A 124 -2.37 -20.92 -0.12
CA LEU A 124 -2.51 -20.84 1.34
C LEU A 124 -1.74 -21.92 2.10
N LEU A 125 -1.29 -22.98 1.41
CA LEU A 125 -0.73 -24.17 2.04
C LEU A 125 0.78 -24.28 1.82
N ASP A 126 1.25 -23.95 0.61
CA ASP A 126 2.67 -24.01 0.26
C ASP A 126 3.29 -22.60 0.32
N LEU A 127 4.00 -22.33 1.42
CA LEU A 127 4.65 -21.03 1.64
C LEU A 127 5.79 -20.75 0.66
N GLU A 128 6.57 -21.76 0.27
CA GLU A 128 7.67 -21.58 -0.66
C GLU A 128 7.13 -21.19 -2.03
N LYS A 129 6.12 -21.92 -2.51
CA LYS A 129 5.42 -21.59 -3.75
C LYS A 129 4.77 -20.21 -3.68
N ARG A 130 4.07 -19.89 -2.59
CA ARG A 130 3.43 -18.56 -2.38
C ARG A 130 4.44 -17.43 -2.49
N TYR A 131 5.60 -17.57 -1.85
CA TYR A 131 6.64 -16.54 -1.89
C TYR A 131 7.29 -16.40 -3.27
N ASN A 132 7.50 -17.51 -3.98
CA ASN A 132 7.97 -17.46 -5.36
C ASN A 132 6.95 -16.75 -6.29
N LEU A 133 5.65 -17.02 -6.13
CA LEU A 133 4.60 -16.33 -6.89
C LEU A 133 4.59 -14.80 -6.62
N PHE A 134 4.81 -14.38 -5.37
CA PHE A 134 4.96 -12.95 -5.07
C PHE A 134 6.23 -12.36 -5.66
N ALA A 135 7.36 -13.09 -5.61
CA ALA A 135 8.60 -12.64 -6.21
C ALA A 135 8.48 -12.48 -7.73
N ASP A 136 7.76 -13.38 -8.39
CA ASP A 136 7.46 -13.28 -9.83
C ASP A 136 6.58 -12.05 -10.13
N ALA A 137 5.57 -11.79 -9.30
CA ALA A 137 4.72 -10.61 -9.44
C ALA A 137 5.50 -9.29 -9.24
N GLU A 138 6.36 -9.21 -8.23
CA GLU A 138 7.25 -8.08 -8.01
C GLU A 138 8.26 -7.91 -9.17
N GLY A 139 8.86 -9.02 -9.61
CA GLY A 139 9.79 -9.06 -10.73
C GLY A 139 9.18 -8.48 -12.00
N TYR A 140 7.95 -8.86 -12.34
CA TYR A 140 7.21 -8.33 -13.48
C TYR A 140 7.13 -6.79 -13.47
N MET A 141 6.85 -6.20 -12.31
CA MET A 141 6.72 -4.74 -12.19
C MET A 141 8.04 -4.00 -12.40
N ILE A 142 9.15 -4.59 -11.94
CA ILE A 142 10.50 -4.04 -12.07
C ILE A 142 11.00 -4.21 -13.51
N GLU A 143 10.86 -5.40 -14.08
CA GLU A 143 11.30 -5.71 -15.45
C GLU A 143 10.61 -4.85 -16.50
N HIS A 144 9.35 -4.49 -16.26
CA HIS A 144 8.56 -3.61 -17.13
C HIS A 144 8.62 -2.13 -16.75
N ALA A 145 9.46 -1.75 -15.77
CA ALA A 145 9.63 -0.36 -15.32
C ALA A 145 8.32 0.33 -14.88
N ILE A 146 7.32 -0.45 -14.44
CA ILE A 146 6.10 0.07 -13.79
C ILE A 146 6.46 0.63 -12.40
N VAL A 147 7.44 -0.01 -11.75
CA VAL A 147 8.02 0.43 -10.48
C VAL A 147 9.54 0.49 -10.60
N ILE A 148 10.10 1.61 -10.19
CA ILE A 148 11.55 1.81 -10.10
C ILE A 148 11.90 1.96 -8.61
N PRO A 149 12.47 0.93 -7.96
CA PRO A 149 12.90 1.03 -6.58
C PRO A 149 13.95 2.14 -6.42
N PHE A 150 13.70 3.09 -5.53
CA PHE A 150 14.62 4.22 -5.32
C PHE A 150 15.46 4.05 -4.04
N PHE A 151 14.81 4.00 -2.88
CA PHE A 151 15.47 3.66 -1.62
C PHE A 151 14.46 3.05 -0.64
N ASN A 152 14.97 2.25 0.30
CA ASN A 152 14.19 1.85 1.47
C ASN A 152 14.42 2.89 2.57
N SER A 153 13.34 3.54 3.02
CA SER A 153 13.40 4.49 4.14
C SER A 153 13.81 3.75 5.41
N ARG A 154 15.09 3.90 5.80
CA ARG A 154 15.65 3.27 7.00
C ARG A 154 15.20 3.95 8.31
N GLY A 155 14.12 4.74 8.26
CA GLY A 155 13.72 5.61 9.36
C GLY A 155 14.67 6.80 9.54
N GLY A 156 14.24 7.75 10.36
CA GLY A 156 15.08 8.86 10.81
C GLY A 156 15.71 8.57 12.17
N TYR A 157 16.37 9.59 12.73
CA TYR A 157 16.81 9.54 14.12
C TYR A 157 15.59 9.37 15.04
N VAL A 158 15.62 8.32 15.86
CA VAL A 158 14.63 8.08 16.91
C VAL A 158 15.28 8.28 18.27
N ALA A 159 14.53 8.83 19.23
CA ALA A 159 15.00 8.93 20.60
C ALA A 159 14.84 7.57 21.28
N SER A 160 15.97 6.88 21.50
CA SER A 160 15.99 5.52 22.04
C SER A 160 15.92 5.46 23.57
N TYR A 161 16.25 6.55 24.26
CA TYR A 161 16.22 6.63 25.72
C TYR A 161 14.92 7.31 26.19
N CYS A 162 13.80 6.80 25.72
CA CYS A 162 12.49 7.27 26.15
C CYS A 162 11.73 6.12 26.79
N ASP A 163 11.06 6.39 27.91
CA ASP A 163 10.11 5.46 28.50
C ASP A 163 8.99 5.20 27.47
N PRO A 164 8.81 3.96 27.00
CA PRO A 164 7.77 3.64 26.05
C PRO A 164 6.38 4.00 26.59
N PHE A 165 6.10 3.75 27.87
CA PHE A 165 4.77 3.83 28.49
C PHE A 165 4.36 5.25 28.89
N SER A 166 5.32 6.17 29.01
CA SER A 166 5.05 7.59 29.28
C SER A 166 4.43 8.36 28.11
N ALA A 167 4.34 7.76 26.92
CA ALA A 167 3.85 8.42 25.72
C ALA A 167 2.35 8.70 25.77
N TYR A 168 1.93 9.79 25.13
CA TYR A 168 0.52 10.07 24.93
C TYR A 168 -0.17 8.93 24.15
N THR A 169 -1.32 8.49 24.66
CA THR A 169 -2.19 7.51 24.03
C THR A 169 -3.08 8.20 23.00
N THR A 170 -3.07 7.71 21.76
CA THR A 170 -4.03 8.16 20.75
C THR A 170 -5.21 7.20 20.70
N GLN A 171 -6.26 7.58 19.96
CA GLN A 171 -7.41 6.72 19.70
C GLN A 171 -7.07 5.37 19.03
N PHE A 172 -5.86 5.23 18.45
CA PHE A 172 -5.40 4.03 17.75
C PHE A 172 -4.17 3.37 18.40
N SER A 173 -4.03 3.48 19.74
CA SER A 173 -2.87 3.02 20.52
C SER A 173 -1.83 4.11 20.83
N ARG A 174 -0.78 3.73 21.56
CA ARG A 174 0.31 4.60 22.02
C ARG A 174 1.10 5.15 20.83
N ASN A 175 1.30 6.46 20.81
CA ASN A 175 2.09 7.10 19.76
C ASN A 175 3.59 7.02 20.10
N ALA A 176 4.31 6.14 19.40
CA ALA A 176 5.75 5.98 19.59
C ALA A 176 6.57 7.21 19.13
N HIS A 177 6.03 8.03 18.21
CA HIS A 177 6.76 9.07 17.50
C HIS A 177 6.67 10.47 18.13
N LYS A 178 5.65 10.75 18.97
CA LYS A 178 5.55 12.04 19.68
C LYS A 178 6.43 12.04 20.93
N LEU A 179 7.39 12.97 20.98
CA LEU A 179 8.30 13.15 22.11
C LEU A 179 7.71 13.97 23.27
N LYS A 180 6.73 14.83 22.97
CA LYS A 180 6.13 15.69 24.00
C LYS A 180 5.42 14.85 25.06
N GLY A 181 5.85 14.98 26.31
CA GLY A 181 5.30 14.24 27.46
C GLY A 181 6.00 12.92 27.76
N LYS A 182 6.94 12.47 26.92
CA LYS A 182 7.73 11.28 27.21
C LYS A 182 8.76 11.56 28.30
N VAL A 183 8.91 10.61 29.22
CA VAL A 183 10.01 10.59 30.20
C VAL A 183 11.27 10.12 29.46
N ILE A 184 12.35 10.89 29.62
CA ILE A 184 13.68 10.53 29.10
C ILE A 184 14.39 9.69 30.15
N LEU A 185 15.02 8.62 29.70
CA LEU A 185 15.80 7.70 30.54
C LEU A 185 17.29 8.00 30.39
N ASP A 186 18.08 7.67 31.41
CA ASP A 186 19.54 7.76 31.34
C ASP A 186 20.16 6.60 30.53
N GLN A 187 19.45 5.46 30.46
CA GLN A 187 19.84 4.23 29.77
C GLN A 187 18.61 3.60 29.09
N PRO A 188 18.79 2.82 28.02
CA PRO A 188 17.68 2.09 27.41
C PRO A 188 17.20 0.99 28.37
N MET A 189 15.89 0.72 28.38
CA MET A 189 15.33 -0.39 29.14
C MET A 189 15.84 -1.73 28.61
N THR A 190 16.18 -2.62 29.52
CA THR A 190 16.37 -4.06 29.25
C THR A 190 15.02 -4.74 29.00
N GLN A 191 15.05 -5.98 28.48
CA GLN A 191 13.82 -6.75 28.26
C GLN A 191 13.04 -7.01 29.56
N GLU A 192 13.75 -7.21 30.68
CA GLU A 192 13.13 -7.46 31.99
C GLU A 192 12.47 -6.19 32.54
N GLU A 193 13.17 -5.04 32.46
CA GLU A 193 12.62 -3.75 32.86
C GLU A 193 11.41 -3.36 32.01
N TYR A 194 11.44 -3.65 30.71
CA TYR A 194 10.31 -3.41 29.83
C TYR A 194 9.08 -4.23 30.24
N LYS A 195 9.26 -5.52 30.55
CA LYS A 195 8.15 -6.38 31.01
C LYS A 195 7.55 -5.86 32.32
N ALA A 196 8.38 -5.51 33.30
CA ALA A 196 7.91 -4.96 34.57
C ALA A 196 7.20 -3.62 34.38
N ALA A 197 7.71 -2.74 33.52
CA ALA A 197 7.08 -1.46 33.20
C ALA A 197 5.76 -1.64 32.42
N PHE A 198 5.66 -2.66 31.57
CA PHE A 198 4.42 -3.02 30.89
C PHE A 198 3.35 -3.49 31.86
N GLU A 199 3.69 -4.38 32.78
CA GLU A 199 2.76 -4.88 33.81
C GLU A 199 2.25 -3.73 34.70
N ARG A 200 3.16 -2.84 35.12
CA ARG A 200 2.78 -1.63 35.87
C ARG A 200 1.82 -0.75 35.08
N TYR A 201 2.15 -0.49 33.81
CA TYR A 201 1.31 0.34 32.93
C TYR A 201 -0.09 -0.24 32.75
N GLU A 202 -0.22 -1.57 32.53
CA GLU A 202 -1.53 -2.21 32.37
C GLU A 202 -2.36 -2.10 33.66
N ALA A 203 -1.74 -2.27 34.84
CA ALA A 203 -2.42 -2.10 36.12
C ALA A 203 -2.89 -0.65 36.35
N GLU A 204 -2.03 0.34 36.11
CA GLU A 204 -2.38 1.77 36.22
C GLU A 204 -3.49 2.16 35.22
N ARG A 205 -3.45 1.61 34.01
CA ARG A 205 -4.47 1.84 32.97
C ARG A 205 -5.82 1.25 33.39
N GLU A 206 -5.84 0.03 33.91
CA GLU A 206 -7.07 -0.59 34.42
C GLU A 206 -7.66 0.17 35.62
N GLU A 207 -6.82 0.72 36.49
CA GLU A 207 -7.27 1.57 37.60
C GLU A 207 -7.86 2.89 37.11
N ALA A 208 -7.21 3.57 36.15
CA ALA A 208 -7.70 4.83 35.59
C ALA A 208 -9.01 4.71 34.78
N LEU A 209 -9.39 3.49 34.39
CA LEU A 209 -10.64 3.19 33.69
C LEU A 209 -11.81 2.86 34.64
N LYS A 210 -11.57 2.76 35.95
CA LYS A 210 -12.61 2.59 36.98
C LYS A 210 -13.12 3.94 37.49
#